data_AF-A0A1V2VR51-F1
#
_entry.id   AF-A0A1V2VR51-F1
#
_cell.length_a   1.000
_cell.length_b   1.000
_cell.length_c   1.000
_cell.angle_alpha   90.00
_cell.angle_beta   90.00
_cell.angle_gamma   90.00
#
_symmetry.space_group_name_H-M   'P 1'
#
loop_
_entity.id
_entity.type
_entity.pdbx_description
1 polymer ?
#
loop_
_entity_poly.entity_id
_entity_poly.type
_entity_poly.pdbx_seq_one_letter_code
_entity_poly.pdbx_strand_id
1 'polypeptide(L)'
;MIGLDTNVLVRYFAQDDVVQSKRATALMESLSAERPGYVSQVALVEVVWVLGRCYGVEREQITDIIDSMTATKELAVEGADTVRKALRVFAASPKADFADCLIERSAHVVGCEYTATFDVAASKVAGMRLIK
;
A
#
# COMPACT_ATOMS: atom_id res chain seq x y z
N MET A 1 -2.74 19.73 -4.22
CA MET A 1 -2.69 18.30 -3.85
C MET A 1 -4.12 17.79 -3.74
N ILE A 2 -4.39 16.57 -4.19
CA ILE A 2 -5.73 15.95 -4.20
C ILE A 2 -5.67 14.63 -3.43
N GLY A 3 -6.47 14.45 -2.39
CA GLY A 3 -6.54 13.16 -1.69
C GLY A 3 -7.23 12.10 -2.55
N LEU A 4 -6.60 10.92 -2.67
CA LEU A 4 -7.13 9.79 -3.43
C LEU A 4 -7.62 8.71 -2.48
N ASP A 5 -8.88 8.34 -2.64
CA ASP A 5 -9.52 7.24 -1.93
C ASP A 5 -9.20 5.89 -2.59
N THR A 6 -9.29 4.80 -1.83
CA THR A 6 -9.09 3.42 -2.27
C THR A 6 -9.95 3.10 -3.49
N ASN A 7 -11.22 3.51 -3.49
CA ASN A 7 -12.13 3.19 -4.60
C ASN A 7 -11.62 3.80 -5.93
N VAL A 8 -11.12 5.05 -5.94
CA VAL A 8 -10.59 5.69 -7.14
C VAL A 8 -9.35 4.96 -7.65
N LEU A 9 -8.43 4.62 -6.74
CA LEU A 9 -7.21 3.88 -7.06
C LEU A 9 -7.53 2.49 -7.62
N VAL A 10 -8.48 1.78 -7.02
CA VAL A 10 -8.95 0.47 -7.50
C VAL A 10 -9.56 0.59 -8.90
N ARG A 11 -10.42 1.59 -9.16
CA ARG A 11 -10.97 1.79 -10.52
C ARG A 11 -9.86 2.07 -11.54
N TYR A 12 -8.84 2.81 -11.15
CA TYR A 12 -7.69 3.08 -12.01
C TYR A 12 -6.88 1.82 -12.33
N PHE A 13 -6.58 0.96 -11.35
CA PHE A 13 -5.76 -0.23 -11.58
C PHE A 13 -6.52 -1.42 -12.14
N ALA A 14 -7.74 -1.69 -11.66
CA ALA A 14 -8.53 -2.85 -12.05
C ALA A 14 -9.33 -2.64 -13.34
N GLN A 15 -9.62 -1.39 -13.71
CA GLN A 15 -10.41 -1.03 -14.89
C GLN A 15 -11.75 -1.79 -14.99
N ASP A 16 -12.40 -2.04 -13.84
CA ASP A 16 -13.54 -2.95 -13.71
C ASP A 16 -14.91 -2.29 -13.92
N ASP A 17 -14.98 -0.95 -13.83
CA ASP A 17 -16.17 -0.16 -14.15
C ASP A 17 -15.84 0.84 -15.27
N VAL A 18 -16.45 0.67 -16.45
CA VAL A 18 -16.12 1.48 -17.64
C VAL A 18 -16.28 2.98 -17.41
N VAL A 19 -17.26 3.42 -16.60
CA VAL A 19 -17.54 4.85 -16.38
C VAL A 19 -16.60 5.42 -15.33
N GLN A 20 -16.48 4.74 -14.19
CA GLN A 20 -15.63 5.20 -13.10
C GLN A 20 -14.15 5.08 -13.45
N SER A 21 -13.74 4.04 -14.16
CA SER A 21 -12.33 3.85 -14.56
C SER A 21 -11.88 4.94 -15.52
N LYS A 22 -12.72 5.36 -16.49
CA LYS A 22 -12.43 6.53 -17.33
C LYS A 22 -12.22 7.80 -16.52
N ARG A 23 -13.04 8.02 -15.48
CA ARG A 23 -12.93 9.18 -14.59
C ARG A 23 -11.68 9.09 -13.71
N ALA A 24 -11.35 7.90 -13.22
CA ALA A 24 -10.15 7.66 -12.42
C ALA A 24 -8.89 7.86 -13.27
N THR A 25 -8.82 7.32 -14.48
CA THR A 25 -7.73 7.54 -15.44
C THR A 25 -7.56 9.02 -15.76
N ALA A 26 -8.63 9.73 -16.11
CA ALA A 26 -8.56 11.16 -16.39
C ALA A 26 -8.08 11.97 -15.17
N LEU A 27 -8.49 11.58 -13.95
CA LEU A 27 -7.99 12.20 -12.72
C LEU A 27 -6.49 11.94 -12.55
N MET A 28 -6.04 10.68 -12.69
CA MET A 28 -4.63 10.29 -12.54
C MET A 28 -3.73 10.99 -13.56
N GLU A 29 -4.16 11.11 -14.83
CA GLU A 29 -3.45 11.83 -15.89
C GLU A 29 -3.40 13.35 -15.68
N SER A 30 -4.31 13.90 -14.86
CA SER A 30 -4.32 15.33 -14.53
C SER A 30 -3.33 15.72 -13.42
N LEU A 31 -2.77 14.73 -12.71
CA LEU A 31 -1.82 14.95 -11.62
C LEU A 31 -0.46 15.35 -12.19
N SER A 32 0.27 16.17 -11.43
CA SER A 32 1.64 16.58 -11.76
C SER A 32 2.47 16.75 -10.50
N ALA A 33 3.78 16.97 -10.64
CA ALA A 33 4.66 17.28 -9.50
C ALA A 33 4.20 18.53 -8.70
N GLU A 34 3.59 19.52 -9.37
CA GLU A 34 3.09 20.75 -8.77
C GLU A 34 1.69 20.58 -8.17
N ARG A 35 0.92 19.60 -8.66
CA ARG A 35 -0.44 19.27 -8.18
C ARG A 35 -0.58 17.76 -7.99
N PRO A 36 0.13 17.17 -7.02
CA PRO A 36 0.16 15.72 -6.87
C PRO A 36 -1.14 15.18 -6.25
N GLY A 37 -1.42 13.91 -6.52
CA GLY A 37 -2.35 13.11 -5.73
C GLY A 37 -1.70 12.74 -4.40
N TYR A 38 -2.48 12.61 -3.34
CA TYR A 38 -2.02 12.14 -2.04
C TYR A 38 -2.68 10.82 -1.71
N VAL A 39 -1.88 9.85 -1.30
CA VAL A 39 -2.34 8.51 -0.93
C VAL A 39 -1.92 8.24 0.51
N SER A 40 -2.90 8.07 1.39
CA SER A 40 -2.65 7.70 2.78
C SER A 40 -2.21 6.24 2.88
N GLN A 41 -1.54 5.89 3.97
CA GLN A 41 -1.17 4.51 4.27
C GLN A 41 -2.40 3.60 4.38
N VAL A 42 -3.51 4.13 4.93
CA VAL A 42 -4.78 3.39 5.04
C VAL A 42 -5.34 3.05 3.66
N ALA A 43 -5.40 4.03 2.75
CA ALA A 43 -5.87 3.78 1.39
C ALA A 43 -4.97 2.77 0.66
N LEU A 44 -3.65 2.83 0.89
CA LEU A 44 -2.70 1.90 0.31
C LEU A 44 -2.89 0.46 0.80
N VAL A 45 -3.14 0.28 2.11
CA VAL A 45 -3.44 -1.03 2.71
C VAL A 45 -4.72 -1.61 2.10
N GLU A 46 -5.76 -0.81 1.96
CA GLU A 46 -7.00 -1.27 1.34
C GLU A 46 -6.81 -1.59 -0.15
N VAL A 47 -6.03 -0.81 -0.90
CA VAL A 47 -5.72 -1.12 -2.31
C VAL A 47 -5.04 -2.48 -2.44
N VAL A 48 -4.02 -2.76 -1.61
CA VAL A 48 -3.34 -4.06 -1.61
C VAL A 48 -4.30 -5.20 -1.29
N TRP A 49 -5.15 -5.01 -0.27
CA TRP A 49 -6.15 -6.01 0.12
C TRP A 49 -7.18 -6.25 -0.99
N VAL A 50 -7.75 -5.19 -1.58
CA VAL A 50 -8.77 -5.29 -2.63
C VAL A 50 -8.20 -5.93 -3.89
N LEU A 51 -7.02 -5.49 -4.37
CA LEU A 51 -6.41 -6.05 -5.57
C LEU A 51 -6.07 -7.53 -5.38
N GLY A 52 -5.47 -7.91 -4.26
CA GLY A 52 -5.13 -9.30 -4.00
C GLY A 52 -6.36 -10.19 -3.75
N ARG A 53 -7.31 -9.73 -2.94
CA ARG A 53 -8.43 -10.56 -2.47
C ARG A 53 -9.62 -10.57 -3.42
N CYS A 54 -9.96 -9.43 -4.01
CA CYS A 54 -11.15 -9.29 -4.86
C CYS A 54 -10.84 -9.47 -6.35
N TYR A 55 -9.64 -9.09 -6.80
CA TYR A 55 -9.24 -9.17 -8.21
C TYR A 55 -8.22 -10.28 -8.51
N GLY A 56 -7.67 -10.94 -7.47
CA GLY A 56 -6.68 -12.01 -7.66
C GLY A 56 -5.37 -11.50 -8.28
N VAL A 57 -5.04 -10.22 -8.09
CA VAL A 57 -3.77 -9.66 -8.57
C VAL A 57 -2.63 -10.30 -7.79
N GLU A 58 -1.62 -10.79 -8.52
CA GLU A 58 -0.51 -11.52 -7.93
C GLU A 58 0.37 -10.59 -7.09
N ARG A 59 0.99 -11.14 -6.04
CA ARG A 59 1.83 -10.38 -5.09
C ARG A 59 2.94 -9.59 -5.77
N GLU A 60 3.55 -10.16 -6.81
CA GLU A 60 4.59 -9.52 -7.62
C GLU A 60 4.03 -8.28 -8.33
N GLN A 61 2.86 -8.40 -8.96
CA GLN A 61 2.19 -7.29 -9.63
C GLN A 61 1.74 -6.20 -8.65
N ILE A 62 1.23 -6.58 -7.46
CA ILE A 62 0.94 -5.63 -6.39
C ILE A 62 2.22 -4.89 -5.98
N THR A 63 3.34 -5.62 -5.85
CA THR A 63 4.63 -5.01 -5.51
C THR A 63 5.04 -3.97 -6.54
N ASP A 64 4.94 -4.28 -7.82
CA ASP A 64 5.27 -3.34 -8.91
C ASP A 64 4.36 -2.11 -8.92
N ILE A 65 3.06 -2.29 -8.66
CA ILE A 65 2.08 -1.18 -8.55
C ILE A 65 2.49 -0.24 -7.42
N ILE A 66 2.73 -0.76 -6.22
CA ILE A 66 3.03 0.06 -5.05
C ILE A 66 4.41 0.72 -5.19
N ASP A 67 5.41 0.01 -5.73
CA ASP A 67 6.73 0.59 -5.97
C ASP A 67 6.63 1.78 -6.94
N SER A 68 5.91 1.60 -8.06
CA SER A 68 5.62 2.66 -9.04
C SER A 68 4.93 3.86 -8.41
N MET A 69 3.92 3.63 -7.56
CA MET A 69 3.21 4.70 -6.84
C MET A 69 4.14 5.51 -5.94
N THR A 70 5.13 4.87 -5.29
CA THR A 70 6.05 5.57 -4.39
C THR A 70 7.23 6.26 -5.12
N ALA A 71 7.49 5.89 -6.38
CA ALA A 71 8.61 6.40 -7.17
C ALA A 71 8.26 7.63 -8.02
N THR A 72 6.98 7.80 -8.36
CA THR A 72 6.48 8.88 -9.22
C THR A 72 6.34 10.21 -8.46
N LYS A 73 6.43 11.36 -9.14
CA LYS A 73 6.28 12.69 -8.51
C LYS A 73 4.83 13.17 -8.46
N GLU A 74 3.98 12.56 -9.28
CA GLU A 74 2.56 12.79 -9.44
C GLU A 74 1.77 12.28 -8.22
N LEU A 75 2.37 11.41 -7.40
CA LEU A 75 1.80 10.89 -6.17
C LEU A 75 2.71 11.20 -4.98
N ALA A 76 2.12 11.78 -3.94
CA ALA A 76 2.69 11.93 -2.62
C ALA A 76 2.12 10.83 -1.72
N VAL A 77 2.89 9.76 -1.51
CA VAL A 77 2.51 8.65 -0.62
C VAL A 77 2.92 8.96 0.81
N GLU A 78 1.97 8.82 1.75
CA GLU A 78 2.21 8.98 3.17
C GLU A 78 3.30 8.03 3.67
N GLY A 79 4.40 8.60 4.19
CA GLY A 79 5.53 7.81 4.68
C GLY A 79 6.12 6.89 3.61
N ALA A 80 6.34 7.40 2.39
CA ALA A 80 6.83 6.61 1.24
C ALA A 80 8.04 5.70 1.56
N ASP A 81 8.99 6.16 2.39
CA ASP A 81 10.13 5.33 2.81
C ASP A 81 9.73 4.19 3.75
N THR A 82 8.76 4.42 4.65
CA THR A 82 8.17 3.38 5.51
C THR A 82 7.42 2.36 4.66
N VAL A 83 6.62 2.84 3.69
CA VAL A 83 5.90 2.00 2.73
C VAL A 83 6.86 1.13 1.93
N ARG A 84 7.92 1.70 1.34
CA ARG A 84 8.93 0.92 0.59
C ARG A 84 9.60 -0.15 1.44
N LYS A 85 9.91 0.15 2.71
CA LYS A 85 10.48 -0.83 3.64
C LYS A 85 9.48 -1.94 3.95
N ALA A 86 8.21 -1.61 4.18
CA ALA A 86 7.15 -2.59 4.42
C ALA A 86 6.92 -3.48 3.18
N LEU A 87 6.95 -2.87 1.99
CA LEU A 87 6.78 -3.56 0.70
C LEU A 87 7.87 -4.61 0.47
N ARG A 88 9.12 -4.34 0.86
CA ARG A 88 10.22 -5.33 0.80
C ARG A 88 9.96 -6.55 1.68
N VAL A 89 9.44 -6.34 2.90
CA VAL A 89 9.09 -7.44 3.81
C VAL A 89 7.92 -8.25 3.25
N PHE A 90 6.90 -7.57 2.74
CA PHE A 90 5.76 -8.18 2.07
C PHE A 90 6.18 -9.01 0.85
N ALA A 91 7.05 -8.49 -0.02
CA ALA A 91 7.51 -9.19 -1.22
C ALA A 91 8.38 -10.42 -0.89
N ALA A 92 9.14 -10.40 0.21
CA ALA A 92 10.06 -11.47 0.58
C ALA A 92 9.38 -12.76 1.10
N SER A 93 8.10 -12.72 1.45
CA SER A 93 7.39 -13.87 2.04
C SER A 93 5.94 -13.96 1.58
N PRO A 94 5.48 -15.11 1.04
CA PRO A 94 4.08 -15.30 0.65
C PRO A 94 3.11 -15.29 1.84
N LYS A 95 3.63 -15.48 3.06
CA LYS A 95 2.84 -15.50 4.31
C LYS A 95 2.71 -14.12 4.96
N ALA A 96 3.38 -13.09 4.44
CA ALA A 96 3.33 -11.75 5.00
C ALA A 96 2.08 -11.00 4.53
N ASP A 97 1.33 -10.41 5.46
CA ASP A 97 0.31 -9.41 5.13
C ASP A 97 0.95 -8.02 5.03
N PHE A 98 0.51 -7.22 4.06
CA PHE A 98 1.10 -5.89 3.86
C PHE A 98 0.78 -4.94 5.02
N ALA A 99 -0.42 -5.03 5.60
CA ALA A 99 -0.80 -4.20 6.74
C ALA A 99 0.10 -4.51 7.94
N ASP A 100 0.37 -5.79 8.23
CA ASP A 100 1.29 -6.18 9.31
C ASP A 100 2.70 -5.61 9.08
N CYS A 101 3.21 -5.72 7.85
CA CYS A 101 4.52 -5.16 7.50
C CYS A 101 4.54 -3.63 7.72
N LEU A 102 3.46 -2.94 7.34
CA LEU A 102 3.37 -1.49 7.47
C LEU A 102 3.21 -1.03 8.92
N ILE A 103 2.41 -1.74 9.72
CA ILE A 103 2.26 -1.49 11.16
C ILE A 103 3.61 -1.60 11.85
N GLU A 104 4.33 -2.70 11.60
CA GLU A 104 5.62 -2.94 12.24
C GLU A 104 6.66 -1.90 11.81
N ARG A 105 6.75 -1.58 10.51
CA ARG A 105 7.67 -0.54 10.03
C ARG A 105 7.31 0.85 10.54
N SER A 106 6.03 1.16 10.71
CA SER A 106 5.58 2.46 11.24
C SER A 106 5.97 2.64 12.71
N ALA A 107 5.77 1.61 13.54
CA ALA A 107 6.23 1.61 14.93
C ALA A 107 7.76 1.68 15.02
N HIS A 108 8.48 0.97 14.16
CA HIS A 108 9.93 1.04 14.08
C HIS A 108 10.43 2.47 13.76
N VAL A 109 9.77 3.20 12.86
CA VAL A 109 10.18 4.56 12.47
C VAL A 109 10.08 5.56 13.62
N VAL A 110 9.14 5.39 14.54
CA VAL A 110 9.00 6.24 15.73
C VAL A 110 9.82 5.76 16.94
N GLY A 111 10.66 4.74 16.76
CA GLY A 111 11.60 4.27 17.77
C GLY A 111 11.01 3.33 18.82
N CYS A 112 9.88 2.67 18.53
CA CYS A 112 9.38 1.60 19.39
C CYS A 112 10.41 0.47 19.52
N GLU A 113 10.62 -0.05 20.73
CA GLU A 113 11.53 -1.20 20.96
C GLU A 113 11.05 -2.44 20.20
N TYR A 114 9.73 -2.66 20.17
CA TYR A 114 9.08 -3.71 19.39
C TYR A 114 7.61 -3.36 19.12
N THR A 115 7.06 -4.00 18.10
CA THR A 115 5.62 -4.02 17.82
C THR A 115 5.03 -5.31 18.38
N ALA A 116 4.08 -5.23 19.30
CA ALA A 116 3.45 -6.41 19.90
C ALA A 116 2.32 -6.96 19.02
N THR A 117 2.12 -8.27 19.00
CA THR A 117 1.00 -8.91 18.29
C THR A 117 0.53 -10.20 18.97
N PHE A 118 -0.73 -10.58 18.74
CA PHE A 118 -1.24 -11.93 18.99
C PHE A 118 -1.22 -12.81 17.73
N ASP A 119 -0.91 -12.23 16.57
CA ASP A 119 -0.84 -12.94 15.30
C ASP A 119 0.50 -13.69 15.18
N VAL A 120 0.40 -15.02 15.16
CA VAL A 120 1.56 -15.91 15.03
C VAL A 120 2.23 -15.75 13.65
N ALA A 121 1.48 -15.52 12.58
CA ALA A 121 2.04 -15.28 11.25
C ALA A 121 2.81 -13.96 11.23
N ALA A 122 2.20 -12.86 11.69
CA ALA A 122 2.86 -11.55 11.76
C ALA A 122 4.16 -11.60 12.58
N SER A 123 4.17 -12.33 13.71
CA SER A 123 5.38 -12.50 14.52
C SER A 123 6.53 -13.24 13.81
N LYS A 124 6.20 -14.10 12.83
CA LYS A 124 7.19 -14.89 12.09
C LYS A 124 7.72 -14.18 10.86
N VAL A 125 6.93 -13.29 10.26
CA VAL A 125 7.25 -12.73 8.93
C VAL A 125 7.38 -11.20 8.92
N ALA A 126 6.62 -10.48 9.74
CA ALA A 126 6.63 -9.02 9.78
C ALA A 126 7.61 -8.44 10.82
N GLY A 127 8.21 -9.29 11.66
CA GLY A 127 9.16 -8.84 12.70
C GLY A 127 8.49 -8.39 14.01
N MET A 128 7.19 -8.65 14.18
CA MET A 128 6.48 -8.35 15.43
C MET A 128 6.82 -9.33 16.56
N ARG A 129 6.64 -8.90 17.81
CA ARG A 129 6.83 -9.73 19.01
C ARG A 129 5.49 -10.35 19.44
N LEU A 130 5.41 -11.68 19.40
CA LEU A 130 4.25 -12.41 19.90
C LEU A 130 4.15 -12.26 21.43
N ILE A 131 2.99 -11.83 21.91
CA ILE A 131 2.64 -11.84 23.34
C ILE A 131 1.69 -13.01 23.62
N LYS A 132 1.87 -13.67 24.76
CA LYS A 132 1.16 -14.90 25.18
C LYS A 132 0.44 -14.69 26.50
#